data_AF-A0A7T7HZA5-F1
#
_entry.id   AF-A0A7T7HZA5-F1
#
_cell.length_a   1.000
_cell.length_b   1.000
_cell.length_c   1.000
_cell.angle_alpha   90.00
_cell.angle_beta   90.00
_cell.angle_gamma   90.00
#
_symmetry.space_group_name_H-M   'P 1'
#
loop_
_entity.id
_entity.type
_entity.pdbx_description
1 polymer ?
#
loop_
_entity_poly.entity_id
_entity_poly.type
_entity_poly.pdbx_seq_one_letter_code
_entity_poly.pdbx_strand_id
1 'polypeptide(L)'
;MRHLTTVAHTALSGSVVLGALLHLESSGHVDPVGHTLSEYALHEGTAGLFTACVGAAAAGSAALLAGLLRSPLPTGTAAPVALSVGCAGLVLSAVFPTDPKHGVSSLGGLVHRYAAGASLAALPAAGLLLARGLQRHPPLRERARRVRHLSCASSAGVLLFFATHVSAARPVTPMTGRVSRLLGLTERTALGLEMALLLAMVNTLRGGRGR
;
A
#
# COMPACT_ATOMS: atom_id res chain seq x y z
N MET A 1 1.06 -23.52 5.10
CA MET A 1 0.21 -22.35 5.48
C MET A 1 0.78 -21.52 6.65
N ARG A 2 1.24 -22.12 7.76
CA ARG A 2 1.80 -21.38 8.92
C ARG A 2 2.97 -20.47 8.54
N HIS A 3 3.95 -20.99 7.80
CA HIS A 3 5.11 -20.22 7.34
C HIS A 3 4.71 -18.99 6.50
N LEU A 4 3.80 -19.13 5.53
CA LEU A 4 3.33 -17.98 4.72
C LEU A 4 2.68 -16.88 5.56
N THR A 5 1.84 -17.25 6.53
CA THR A 5 1.21 -16.27 7.44
C THR A 5 2.20 -15.60 8.38
N THR A 6 3.31 -16.27 8.71
CA THR A 6 4.38 -15.67 9.50
C THR A 6 5.18 -14.71 8.63
N VAL A 7 5.67 -15.17 7.47
CA VAL A 7 6.42 -14.36 6.50
C VAL A 7 5.65 -13.10 6.10
N ALA A 8 4.36 -13.22 5.76
CA ALA A 8 3.54 -12.08 5.40
C ALA A 8 3.47 -11.06 6.54
N HIS A 9 3.25 -11.52 7.77
CA HIS A 9 3.13 -10.64 8.92
C HIS A 9 4.47 -9.98 9.27
N THR A 10 5.56 -10.75 9.31
CA THR A 10 6.89 -10.22 9.64
C THR A 10 7.37 -9.22 8.59
N ALA A 11 7.17 -9.51 7.30
CA ALA A 11 7.58 -8.59 6.23
C ALA A 11 6.74 -7.31 6.23
N LEU A 12 5.41 -7.39 6.41
CA LEU A 12 4.56 -6.21 6.50
C LEU A 12 4.86 -5.37 7.75
N SER A 13 5.02 -6.00 8.92
CA SER A 13 5.41 -5.28 10.14
C SER A 13 6.81 -4.67 10.00
N GLY A 14 7.75 -5.38 9.37
CA GLY A 14 9.07 -4.85 9.04
C GLY A 14 8.98 -3.62 8.14
N SER A 15 8.14 -3.64 7.10
CA SER A 15 7.89 -2.48 6.25
C SER A 15 7.38 -1.26 7.05
N VAL A 16 6.46 -1.46 7.99
CA VAL A 16 5.98 -0.36 8.88
C VAL A 16 7.13 0.21 9.71
N VAL A 17 7.98 -0.65 10.28
CA VAL A 17 9.13 -0.23 11.07
C VAL A 17 10.15 0.54 10.22
N LEU A 18 10.48 0.03 9.03
CA LEU A 18 11.38 0.69 8.08
C LEU A 18 10.81 2.04 7.63
N GLY A 19 9.50 2.13 7.39
CA GLY A 19 8.80 3.39 7.11
C GLY A 19 8.91 4.41 8.25
N ALA A 20 8.79 3.96 9.50
CA ALA A 20 9.00 4.82 10.66
C ALA A 20 10.47 5.28 10.77
N LEU A 21 11.43 4.38 10.54
CA LEU A 21 12.87 4.69 10.54
C LEU A 21 13.23 5.72 9.45
N LEU A 22 12.63 5.63 8.26
CA LEU A 22 12.81 6.63 7.20
C LEU A 22 12.48 8.04 7.67
N HIS A 23 11.41 8.20 8.45
CA HIS A 23 11.03 9.50 8.99
C HIS A 23 11.98 10.01 10.06
N LEU A 24 12.55 9.11 10.87
CA LEU A 24 13.52 9.45 11.91
C LEU A 24 14.86 9.86 11.30
N GLU A 25 15.37 9.11 10.33
CA GLU A 25 16.68 9.37 9.70
C GLU A 25 16.65 10.59 8.78
N SER A 26 15.49 10.90 8.21
CA SER A 26 15.34 12.02 7.28
C SER A 26 14.79 13.28 7.93
N SER A 27 14.69 13.33 9.26
CA SER A 27 14.13 14.47 9.97
C SER A 27 14.90 15.74 9.60
N GLY A 28 14.24 16.68 8.91
CA GLY A 28 14.84 17.93 8.43
C GLY A 28 15.17 18.01 6.94
N HIS A 29 15.18 16.89 6.20
CA HIS A 29 15.48 16.87 4.76
C HIS A 29 14.24 16.69 3.86
N VAL A 30 13.23 15.97 4.35
CA VAL A 30 11.98 15.73 3.61
C VAL A 30 10.82 16.17 4.48
N ASP A 31 9.99 17.08 3.95
CA ASP A 31 8.75 17.50 4.60
C ASP A 31 7.70 16.38 4.51
N PRO A 32 7.34 15.71 5.62
CA PRO A 32 6.38 14.61 5.57
C PRO A 32 4.96 15.04 5.20
N VAL A 33 4.65 16.34 5.24
CA VAL A 33 3.33 16.88 4.89
C VAL A 33 3.24 17.17 3.40
N GLY A 34 4.25 17.83 2.82
CA GLY A 34 4.26 18.27 1.43
C GLY A 34 4.95 17.36 0.42
N HIS A 35 5.81 16.43 0.85
CA HIS A 35 6.62 15.57 -0.02
C HIS A 35 6.19 14.11 0.07
N THR A 36 6.19 13.41 -1.07
CA THR A 36 5.79 11.99 -1.09
C THR A 36 6.83 11.10 -0.41
N LEU A 37 6.42 9.90 0.02
CA LEU A 37 7.30 8.88 0.56
C LEU A 37 8.34 8.45 -0.48
N SER A 38 8.00 8.47 -1.77
CA SER A 38 8.95 8.15 -2.84
C SER A 38 10.13 9.11 -2.92
N GLU A 39 10.02 10.35 -2.41
CA GLU A 39 11.14 11.31 -2.41
C GLU A 39 12.30 10.88 -1.50
N TYR A 40 12.08 9.97 -0.54
CA TYR A 40 13.20 9.36 0.21
C TYR A 40 14.13 8.55 -0.70
N ALA A 41 13.63 8.03 -1.82
CA ALA A 41 14.45 7.29 -2.79
C ALA A 41 15.51 8.18 -3.48
N LEU A 42 15.35 9.51 -3.44
CA LEU A 42 16.22 10.46 -4.14
C LEU A 42 17.45 10.88 -3.33
N HIS A 43 17.56 10.44 -2.08
CA HIS A 43 18.63 10.84 -1.18
C HIS A 43 19.51 9.63 -0.84
N GLU A 44 20.82 9.72 -1.05
CA GLU A 44 21.75 8.58 -0.90
C GLU A 44 21.66 7.91 0.48
N GLY A 45 21.47 8.70 1.55
CA GLY A 45 21.36 8.19 2.91
C GLY A 45 20.08 7.39 3.21
N THR A 46 19.00 7.59 2.44
CA THR A 46 17.68 6.99 2.74
C THR A 46 17.13 6.14 1.60
N ALA A 47 17.76 6.18 0.42
CA ALA A 47 17.35 5.40 -0.74
C ALA A 47 17.35 3.88 -0.47
N GLY A 48 18.42 3.37 0.16
CA GLY A 48 18.51 1.95 0.51
C GLY A 48 17.42 1.52 1.50
N LEU A 49 17.14 2.36 2.50
CA LEU A 49 16.10 2.11 3.50
C LEU A 49 14.70 2.18 2.88
N PHE A 50 14.48 3.08 1.92
CA PHE A 50 13.25 3.16 1.14
C PHE A 50 13.03 1.89 0.31
N THR A 51 14.04 1.44 -0.42
CA THR A 51 13.97 0.19 -1.20
C THR A 51 13.68 -1.01 -0.29
N ALA A 52 14.31 -1.09 0.89
CA ALA A 52 14.02 -2.13 1.86
C ALA A 52 12.57 -2.07 2.39
N CYS A 53 12.06 -0.87 2.67
CA CYS A 53 10.69 -0.63 3.12
C CYS A 53 9.66 -1.11 2.11
N VAL A 54 9.79 -0.69 0.83
CA VAL A 54 8.87 -1.10 -0.25
C VAL A 54 9.05 -2.58 -0.59
N GLY A 55 10.29 -3.09 -0.60
CA GLY A 55 10.58 -4.50 -0.81
C GLY A 55 9.95 -5.41 0.24
N ALA A 56 9.97 -4.99 1.51
CA ALA A 56 9.30 -5.71 2.60
C ALA A 56 7.77 -5.71 2.43
N ALA A 57 7.17 -4.59 2.00
CA ALA A 57 5.74 -4.52 1.67
C ALA A 57 5.37 -5.46 0.51
N ALA A 58 6.19 -5.47 -0.56
CA ALA A 58 6.00 -6.34 -1.72
C ALA A 58 6.10 -7.82 -1.35
N ALA A 59 7.14 -8.20 -0.60
CA ALA A 59 7.34 -9.58 -0.12
C ALA A 59 6.19 -10.04 0.80
N GLY A 60 5.76 -9.17 1.71
CA GLY A 60 4.63 -9.43 2.60
C GLY A 60 3.31 -9.63 1.85
N SER A 61 3.05 -8.79 0.86
CA SER A 61 1.86 -8.87 -0.01
C SER A 61 1.88 -10.14 -0.88
N ALA A 62 3.03 -10.50 -1.44
CA ALA A 62 3.20 -11.74 -2.19
C ALA A 62 2.99 -12.99 -1.33
N ALA A 63 3.50 -12.98 -0.08
CA ALA A 63 3.27 -14.07 0.87
C ALA A 63 1.78 -14.17 1.27
N LEU A 64 1.09 -13.04 1.42
CA LEU A 64 -0.37 -13.00 1.61
C LEU A 64 -1.10 -13.59 0.40
N LEU A 65 -0.74 -13.20 -0.83
CA LEU A 65 -1.32 -13.74 -2.07
C LEU A 65 -1.15 -15.26 -2.17
N ALA A 66 0.08 -15.75 -1.96
CA ALA A 66 0.36 -17.18 -1.93
C ALA A 66 -0.44 -17.90 -0.82
N GLY A 67 -0.63 -17.24 0.32
CA GLY A 67 -1.48 -17.71 1.41
C GLY A 67 -2.94 -17.85 0.99
N LEU A 68 -3.51 -16.83 0.34
CA LEU A 68 -4.89 -16.85 -0.15
C LEU A 68 -5.11 -17.94 -1.23
N LEU A 69 -4.20 -18.02 -2.21
CA LEU A 69 -4.27 -19.01 -3.29
C LEU A 69 -4.20 -20.46 -2.79
N ARG A 70 -3.51 -20.70 -1.67
CA ARG A 70 -3.36 -22.03 -1.05
C ARG A 70 -4.39 -22.31 0.04
N SER A 71 -5.29 -21.36 0.31
CA SER A 71 -6.23 -21.45 1.43
C SER A 71 -7.59 -21.96 0.95
N PRO A 72 -8.31 -22.78 1.74
CA PRO A 72 -9.67 -23.22 1.42
C PRO A 72 -10.71 -22.09 1.64
N LEU A 73 -10.26 -20.83 1.71
CA LEU A 73 -11.16 -19.71 1.96
C LEU A 73 -11.96 -19.40 0.69
N PRO A 74 -13.22 -18.96 0.84
CA PRO A 74 -14.14 -18.61 -0.26
C PRO A 74 -13.77 -17.26 -0.91
N THR A 75 -12.54 -17.08 -1.36
CA THR A 75 -12.05 -15.77 -1.80
C THR A 75 -12.51 -15.40 -3.22
N GLY A 76 -12.95 -16.40 -4.00
CA GLY A 76 -13.12 -16.27 -5.45
C GLY A 76 -11.79 -15.97 -6.16
N THR A 77 -11.87 -15.74 -7.48
CA THR A 77 -10.69 -15.41 -8.31
C THR A 77 -10.39 -13.92 -8.33
N ALA A 78 -11.40 -13.07 -8.15
CA ALA A 78 -11.25 -11.61 -8.27
C ALA A 78 -10.34 -11.01 -7.17
N ALA A 79 -10.44 -11.49 -5.92
CA ALA A 79 -9.61 -10.96 -4.83
C ALA A 79 -8.10 -11.27 -5.02
N PRO A 80 -7.68 -12.51 -5.33
CA PRO A 80 -6.30 -12.81 -5.69
C PRO A 80 -5.78 -12.04 -6.91
N VAL A 81 -6.62 -11.83 -7.95
CA VAL A 81 -6.24 -11.05 -9.14
C VAL A 81 -6.00 -9.58 -8.78
N ALA A 82 -6.89 -8.96 -8.01
CA ALA A 82 -6.67 -7.59 -7.55
C ALA A 82 -5.41 -7.49 -6.67
N LEU A 83 -5.18 -8.46 -5.78
CA LEU A 83 -3.98 -8.48 -4.95
C LEU A 83 -2.70 -8.70 -5.78
N SER A 84 -2.74 -9.50 -6.85
CA SER A 84 -1.58 -9.70 -7.73
C SER A 84 -1.24 -8.43 -8.51
N VAL A 85 -2.23 -7.65 -8.95
CA VAL A 85 -2.02 -6.31 -9.51
C VAL A 85 -1.35 -5.40 -8.48
N GLY A 86 -1.82 -5.44 -7.22
CA GLY A 86 -1.18 -4.72 -6.12
C GLY A 86 0.30 -5.10 -5.92
N CYS A 87 0.58 -6.39 -5.85
CA CYS A 87 1.95 -6.90 -5.71
C CYS A 87 2.84 -6.49 -6.88
N ALA A 88 2.35 -6.61 -8.11
CA ALA A 88 3.10 -6.20 -9.31
C ALA A 88 3.37 -4.70 -9.31
N GLY A 89 2.39 -3.88 -8.89
CA GLY A 89 2.55 -2.44 -8.74
C GLY A 89 3.64 -2.06 -7.73
N LEU A 90 3.68 -2.71 -6.56
CA LEU A 90 4.74 -2.51 -5.56
C LEU A 90 6.13 -2.90 -6.08
N VAL A 91 6.23 -4.02 -6.80
CA VAL A 91 7.52 -4.47 -7.36
C VAL A 91 7.99 -3.50 -8.44
N LEU A 92 7.10 -3.12 -9.36
CA LEU A 92 7.45 -2.19 -10.43
C LEU A 92 7.80 -0.81 -9.87
N SER A 93 7.10 -0.29 -8.87
CA SER A 93 7.48 0.99 -8.24
C SER A 93 8.80 0.91 -7.47
N ALA A 94 9.17 -0.25 -6.91
CA ALA A 94 10.47 -0.42 -6.26
C ALA A 94 11.63 -0.50 -7.27
N VAL A 95 11.40 -1.12 -8.44
CA VAL A 95 12.42 -1.35 -9.46
C VAL A 95 12.67 -0.11 -10.30
N PHE A 96 11.63 0.65 -10.63
CA PHE A 96 11.74 1.84 -11.46
C PHE A 96 11.92 3.09 -10.59
N PRO A 97 12.96 3.91 -10.83
CA PRO A 97 13.23 5.08 -10.02
C PRO A 97 12.11 6.11 -10.17
N THR A 98 11.78 6.79 -9.06
CA THR A 98 10.92 7.98 -9.12
C THR A 98 11.71 9.18 -9.66
N ASP A 99 11.02 10.12 -10.30
CA ASP A 99 11.62 11.40 -10.66
C ASP A 99 11.51 12.41 -9.51
N PRO A 100 12.40 13.42 -9.45
CA PRO A 100 12.21 14.59 -8.61
C PRO A 100 10.89 15.31 -8.91
N LYS A 101 10.29 15.90 -7.88
CA LYS A 101 9.02 16.64 -7.97
C LYS A 101 9.04 17.78 -9.00
N HIS A 102 10.20 18.40 -9.21
CA HIS A 102 10.41 19.48 -10.16
C HIS A 102 11.35 18.99 -11.29
N GLY A 103 10.77 18.47 -12.37
CA GLY A 103 11.52 17.94 -13.50
C GLY A 103 10.63 17.39 -14.62
N VAL A 104 11.23 17.06 -15.76
CA VAL A 104 10.55 16.34 -16.85
C VAL A 104 10.40 14.89 -16.43
N SER A 105 9.20 14.33 -16.60
CA SER A 105 8.97 12.91 -16.30
C SER A 105 9.77 12.02 -17.24
N SER A 106 10.65 11.20 -16.68
CA SER A 106 11.35 10.13 -17.39
C SER A 106 10.42 8.93 -17.61
N LEU A 107 10.79 8.02 -18.53
CA LEU A 107 10.04 6.78 -18.68
C LEU A 107 10.00 5.97 -17.38
N GLY A 108 11.12 5.95 -16.63
CA GLY A 108 11.21 5.28 -15.34
C GLY A 108 10.25 5.87 -14.30
N GLY A 109 10.23 7.20 -14.15
CA GLY A 109 9.33 7.87 -13.22
C GLY A 109 7.85 7.74 -13.62
N LEU A 110 7.54 7.68 -14.91
CA LEU A 110 6.19 7.36 -15.38
C LEU A 110 5.78 5.94 -14.95
N VAL A 111 6.63 4.94 -15.18
CA VAL A 111 6.37 3.56 -14.75
C VAL A 111 6.19 3.50 -13.24
N HIS A 112 7.09 4.12 -12.47
CA HIS A 112 7.00 4.20 -11.00
C HIS A 112 5.65 4.76 -10.56
N ARG A 113 5.26 5.93 -11.08
CA ARG A 113 4.04 6.64 -10.70
C ARG A 113 2.79 5.82 -10.99
N TYR A 114 2.68 5.26 -12.19
CA TYR A 114 1.51 4.49 -12.57
C TYR A 114 1.45 3.13 -11.88
N ALA A 115 2.59 2.48 -11.64
CA ALA A 115 2.66 1.24 -10.88
C ALA A 115 2.26 1.44 -9.41
N ALA A 116 2.77 2.51 -8.77
CA ALA A 116 2.38 2.88 -7.41
C ALA A 116 0.88 3.20 -7.32
N GLY A 117 0.36 4.01 -8.25
CA GLY A 117 -1.07 4.31 -8.33
C GLY A 117 -1.94 3.07 -8.55
N ALA A 118 -1.52 2.16 -9.43
CA ALA A 118 -2.22 0.89 -9.65
C ALA A 118 -2.23 0.03 -8.39
N SER A 119 -1.11 -0.02 -7.65
CA SER A 119 -1.05 -0.71 -6.36
C SER A 119 -2.05 -0.12 -5.36
N LEU A 120 -1.99 1.21 -5.19
CA LEU A 120 -2.86 1.94 -4.26
C LEU A 120 -4.35 1.70 -4.54
N ALA A 121 -4.74 1.58 -5.81
CA ALA A 121 -6.12 1.29 -6.17
C ALA A 121 -6.49 -0.19 -5.97
N ALA A 122 -5.56 -1.10 -6.29
CA ALA A 122 -5.83 -2.53 -6.33
C ALA A 122 -5.93 -3.19 -4.94
N LEU A 123 -5.13 -2.74 -3.97
CA LEU A 123 -5.11 -3.30 -2.62
C LEU A 123 -6.44 -3.15 -1.85
N PRO A 124 -7.07 -1.96 -1.76
CA PRO A 124 -8.40 -1.84 -1.16
C PRO A 124 -9.48 -2.58 -1.95
N ALA A 125 -9.37 -2.65 -3.29
CA ALA A 125 -10.28 -3.46 -4.10
C ALA A 125 -10.18 -4.95 -3.76
N ALA A 126 -8.96 -5.48 -3.61
CA ALA A 126 -8.72 -6.86 -3.17
C ALA A 126 -9.32 -7.12 -1.78
N GLY A 127 -9.17 -6.16 -0.84
CA GLY A 127 -9.76 -6.22 0.48
C GLY A 127 -11.30 -6.27 0.46
N LEU A 128 -11.96 -5.43 -0.34
CA LEU A 128 -13.41 -5.44 -0.51
C LEU A 128 -13.91 -6.76 -1.09
N LEU A 129 -13.24 -7.27 -2.13
CA LEU A 129 -13.58 -8.54 -2.78
C LEU A 129 -13.40 -9.72 -1.81
N LEU A 130 -12.30 -9.73 -1.05
CA LEU A 130 -12.06 -10.73 -0.01
C LEU A 130 -13.15 -10.67 1.07
N ALA A 131 -13.45 -9.48 1.59
CA ALA A 131 -14.47 -9.31 2.63
C ALA A 131 -15.86 -9.79 2.17
N ARG A 132 -16.23 -9.57 0.91
CA ARG A 132 -17.50 -10.06 0.33
C ARG A 132 -17.58 -11.60 0.37
N GLY A 133 -16.50 -12.29 -0.01
CA GLY A 133 -16.43 -13.76 0.06
C GLY A 133 -16.53 -14.27 1.50
N LEU A 134 -15.77 -13.67 2.41
CA LEU A 134 -15.67 -14.11 3.80
C LEU A 134 -16.94 -13.83 4.64
N GLN A 135 -17.76 -12.82 4.30
CA GLN A 135 -18.99 -12.49 5.04
C GLN A 135 -20.01 -13.64 5.07
N ARG A 136 -19.95 -14.53 4.08
CA ARG A 136 -20.82 -15.72 3.98
C ARG A 136 -20.42 -16.84 4.95
N HIS A 137 -19.26 -16.73 5.61
CA HIS A 137 -18.75 -17.74 6.53
C HIS A 137 -18.83 -17.25 7.99
N PRO A 138 -19.75 -17.80 8.82
CA PRO A 138 -19.98 -17.31 10.18
C PRO A 138 -18.72 -17.16 11.05
N PRO A 139 -17.75 -18.10 11.06
CA PRO A 139 -16.53 -17.98 11.87
C PRO A 139 -15.61 -16.82 11.48
N LEU A 140 -15.78 -16.26 10.28
CA LEU A 140 -14.92 -15.21 9.73
C LEU A 140 -15.62 -13.86 9.59
N ARG A 141 -16.90 -13.77 9.98
CA ARG A 141 -17.74 -12.57 9.78
C ARG A 141 -17.14 -11.31 10.41
N GLU A 142 -16.60 -11.40 11.62
CA GLU A 142 -15.95 -10.24 12.28
C GLU A 142 -14.69 -9.78 11.55
N ARG A 143 -13.87 -10.74 11.12
CA ARG A 143 -12.66 -10.42 10.34
C ARG A 143 -13.04 -9.81 9.01
N ALA A 144 -14.07 -10.33 8.35
CA ALA A 144 -14.60 -9.80 7.10
C ALA A 144 -15.13 -8.37 7.25
N ARG A 145 -15.81 -8.04 8.36
CA ARG A 145 -16.23 -6.67 8.69
C ARG A 145 -15.03 -5.74 8.85
N ARG A 146 -14.01 -6.15 9.60
CA ARG A 146 -12.79 -5.37 9.80
C ARG A 146 -12.06 -5.11 8.47
N VAL A 147 -11.88 -6.14 7.66
CA VAL A 147 -11.29 -6.01 6.31
C VAL A 147 -12.11 -5.05 5.45
N ARG A 148 -13.44 -5.15 5.46
CA ARG A 148 -14.32 -4.23 4.72
C ARG A 148 -14.14 -2.79 5.17
N HIS A 149 -14.17 -2.52 6.47
CA HIS A 149 -14.05 -1.15 7.00
C HIS A 149 -12.67 -0.55 6.66
N LEU A 150 -11.60 -1.32 6.84
CA LEU A 150 -10.25 -0.90 6.46
C LEU A 150 -10.13 -0.69 4.94
N SER A 151 -10.78 -1.51 4.13
CA SER A 151 -10.79 -1.33 2.68
C SER A 151 -11.54 -0.05 2.28
N CYS A 152 -12.71 0.23 2.88
CA CYS A 152 -13.43 1.48 2.67
C CYS A 152 -12.60 2.71 3.08
N ALA A 153 -11.97 2.65 4.26
CA ALA A 153 -11.11 3.71 4.76
C ALA A 153 -9.90 3.92 3.84
N SER A 154 -9.22 2.84 3.44
CA SER A 154 -8.11 2.86 2.49
C SER A 154 -8.53 3.41 1.13
N SER A 155 -9.67 2.99 0.57
CA SER A 155 -10.21 3.59 -0.66
C SER A 155 -10.42 5.10 -0.53
N ALA A 156 -11.00 5.56 0.58
CA ALA A 156 -11.18 6.98 0.83
C ALA A 156 -9.83 7.73 0.92
N GLY A 157 -8.86 7.15 1.63
CA GLY A 157 -7.49 7.69 1.73
C GLY A 157 -6.79 7.77 0.38
N VAL A 158 -6.88 6.72 -0.44
CA VAL A 158 -6.30 6.67 -1.80
C VAL A 158 -6.96 7.68 -2.72
N LEU A 159 -8.29 7.81 -2.69
CA LEU A 159 -9.00 8.82 -3.47
C LEU A 159 -8.59 10.24 -3.05
N LEU A 160 -8.45 10.49 -1.74
CA LEU A 160 -7.96 11.75 -1.22
C LEU A 160 -6.52 12.03 -1.69
N PHE A 161 -5.63 11.04 -1.61
CA PHE A 161 -4.27 11.14 -2.13
C PHE A 161 -4.25 11.48 -3.63
N PHE A 162 -5.02 10.77 -4.46
CA PHE A 162 -5.12 11.05 -5.89
C PHE A 162 -5.64 12.46 -6.16
N ALA A 163 -6.63 12.94 -5.39
CA ALA A 163 -7.11 14.31 -5.50
C ALA A 163 -6.00 15.33 -5.19
N THR A 164 -5.22 15.10 -4.12
CA THR A 164 -4.08 15.96 -3.77
C THR A 164 -2.96 15.89 -4.81
N HIS A 165 -2.71 14.72 -5.38
CA HIS A 165 -1.69 14.50 -6.41
C HIS A 165 -2.03 15.20 -7.72
N VAL A 166 -3.29 15.09 -8.19
CA VAL A 166 -3.78 15.82 -9.36
C VAL A 166 -3.72 17.33 -9.11
N SER A 167 -4.10 17.78 -7.91
CA SER A 167 -4.01 19.20 -7.52
C SER A 167 -2.57 19.72 -7.53
N ALA A 168 -1.61 18.88 -7.12
CA ALA A 168 -0.19 19.22 -7.15
C ALA A 168 0.37 19.26 -8.58
N ALA A 169 -0.05 18.34 -9.45
CA ALA A 169 0.38 18.27 -10.85
C ALA A 169 -0.26 19.38 -11.71
N ARG A 170 -1.44 19.87 -11.33
CA ARG A 170 -2.19 20.91 -12.05
C ARG A 170 -2.79 21.92 -11.07
N PRO A 171 -1.99 22.85 -10.54
CA PRO A 171 -2.49 23.89 -9.64
C PRO A 171 -3.24 24.97 -10.45
N VAL A 172 -4.53 24.76 -10.70
CA VAL A 172 -5.37 25.68 -11.50
C VAL A 172 -5.94 26.82 -10.66
N THR A 173 -6.09 26.63 -9.34
CA THR A 173 -6.69 27.61 -8.41
C THR A 173 -5.87 27.76 -7.12
N PRO A 174 -6.02 28.89 -6.37
CA PRO A 174 -5.41 29.04 -5.04
C PRO A 174 -5.82 27.93 -4.06
N MET A 175 -7.03 27.38 -4.22
CA MET A 175 -7.50 26.24 -3.41
C MET A 175 -6.71 24.97 -3.73
N THR A 176 -6.50 24.64 -5.01
CA THR A 176 -5.67 23.48 -5.40
C THR A 176 -4.23 23.61 -4.92
N GLY A 177 -3.68 24.84 -4.87
CA GLY A 177 -2.36 25.09 -4.30
C GLY A 177 -2.27 24.95 -2.77
N ARG A 178 -3.38 25.07 -2.04
CA ARG A 178 -3.44 24.76 -0.60
C ARG A 178 -3.55 23.25 -0.37
N VAL A 179 -4.38 22.59 -1.16
CA VAL A 179 -4.61 21.14 -1.08
C VAL A 179 -3.36 20.35 -1.46
N SER A 180 -2.57 20.82 -2.44
CA SER A 180 -1.31 20.18 -2.84
C SER A 180 -0.25 20.16 -1.73
N ARG A 181 -0.34 21.06 -0.72
CA ARG A 181 0.56 21.05 0.44
C ARG A 181 0.36 19.84 1.34
N LEU A 182 -0.77 19.15 1.24
CA LEU A 182 -1.09 17.95 2.03
C LEU A 182 -0.71 16.65 1.33
N LEU A 183 -0.06 16.71 0.16
CA LEU A 183 0.25 15.56 -0.69
C LEU A 183 0.94 14.42 0.06
N GLY A 184 1.98 14.76 0.83
CA GLY A 184 2.76 13.78 1.60
C GLY A 184 1.96 13.20 2.78
N LEU A 185 1.13 14.02 3.42
CA LEU A 185 0.29 13.58 4.54
C LEU A 185 -0.82 12.63 4.08
N THR A 186 -1.49 12.95 2.97
CA THR A 186 -2.57 12.12 2.42
C THR A 186 -2.03 10.79 1.89
N GLU A 187 -0.86 10.80 1.26
CA GLU A 187 -0.16 9.58 0.85
C GLU A 187 0.18 8.68 2.05
N ARG A 188 0.84 9.24 3.08
CA ARG A 188 1.21 8.48 4.29
C ARG A 188 -0.01 7.91 5.00
N THR A 189 -1.10 8.67 5.05
CA THR A 189 -2.37 8.21 5.60
C THR A 189 -2.93 7.04 4.78
N ALA A 190 -2.92 7.14 3.44
CA ALA A 190 -3.35 6.06 2.56
C ALA A 190 -2.49 4.79 2.75
N LEU A 191 -1.16 4.93 2.73
CA LEU A 191 -0.22 3.83 2.92
C LEU A 191 -0.36 3.17 4.30
N GLY A 192 -0.55 3.96 5.38
CA GLY A 192 -0.81 3.43 6.71
C GLY A 192 -2.10 2.60 6.77
N LEU A 193 -3.16 3.06 6.11
CA LEU A 193 -4.41 2.32 5.98
C LEU A 193 -4.25 1.04 5.15
N GLU A 194 -3.43 1.06 4.09
CA GLU A 194 -3.11 -0.14 3.31
C GLU A 194 -2.34 -1.17 4.13
N MET A 195 -1.35 -0.75 4.91
CA MET A 195 -0.61 -1.65 5.78
C MET A 195 -1.51 -2.28 6.84
N ALA A 196 -2.40 -1.49 7.43
CA ALA A 196 -3.43 -2.01 8.34
C ALA A 196 -4.38 -2.99 7.64
N LEU A 197 -4.79 -2.69 6.41
CA LEU A 197 -5.63 -3.57 5.60
C LEU A 197 -4.91 -4.90 5.29
N LEU A 198 -3.68 -4.87 4.80
CA LEU A 198 -2.90 -6.06 4.47
C LEU A 198 -2.69 -6.96 5.69
N LEU A 199 -2.35 -6.36 6.85
CA LEU A 199 -2.25 -7.09 8.12
C LEU A 199 -3.59 -7.70 8.54
N ALA A 200 -4.71 -6.99 8.36
CA ALA A 200 -6.03 -7.52 8.62
C ALA A 200 -6.40 -8.69 7.68
N MET A 201 -6.02 -8.61 6.40
CA MET A 201 -6.18 -9.70 5.44
C MET A 201 -5.35 -10.92 5.83
N VAL A 202 -4.09 -10.75 6.25
CA VAL A 202 -3.25 -11.86 6.79
C VAL A 202 -3.92 -12.55 7.98
N ASN A 203 -4.57 -11.80 8.86
CA ASN A 203 -5.27 -12.36 10.01
C ASN A 203 -6.48 -13.24 9.64
N THR A 204 -7.07 -13.07 8.45
CA THR A 204 -8.13 -13.96 7.96
C THR A 204 -7.62 -15.39 7.71
N LEU A 205 -6.37 -15.53 7.25
CA LEU A 205 -5.71 -16.82 7.00
C LEU A 205 -5.38 -17.60 8.27
N ARG A 206 -5.18 -16.90 9.40
CA ARG A 206 -4.79 -17.53 10.68
C ARG A 206 -5.93 -18.31 11.34
N GLY A 207 -7.17 -17.87 11.19
CA GLY A 207 -8.31 -18.50 11.85
C GLY A 207 -9.23 -19.31 10.95
N GLY A 208 -8.81 -19.65 9.73
CA GLY A 208 -9.42 -20.73 8.93
C GLY A 208 -9.02 -22.14 9.41
N ARG A 209 -8.28 -22.25 10.54
CA ARG A 209 -7.74 -23.50 11.09
C ARG A 209 -8.65 -24.23 12.09
N GLY A 210 -9.89 -23.79 12.25
CA GLY A 210 -10.83 -24.40 13.19
C GLY A 210 -11.90 -25.21 12.47
N ARG A 211 -11.49 -26.30 11.79
CA ARG A 211 -12.32 -27.47 11.46
C ARG A 211 -11.38 -28.67 11.32
#